data_AF-A0A1H8E6N7-F1
#
_entry.id   AF-A0A1H8E6N7-F1
#
_cell.length_a   1.000
_cell.length_b   1.000
_cell.length_c   1.000
_cell.angle_alpha   90.00
_cell.angle_beta   90.00
_cell.angle_gamma   90.00
#
_symmetry.space_group_name_H-M   'P 1'
#
loop_
_entity.id
_entity.type
_entity.pdbx_description
1 polymer ?
#
loop_
_entity_poly.entity_id
_entity_poly.type
_entity_poly.pdbx_seq_one_letter_code
_entity_poly.pdbx_strand_id
1 'polypeptide(L)'
;MRLTDVTIRALPLAPTGSKKYWDDRTPGFGIRCTAKSKSFIVMFGKTRQLQTLGRYPDISLREARQEAKRILALKPQKNRLETTRAAVRAYMEDAETRLRHNTLREYTRHLLKAPDKPLDAMTKKDIN
;
A
#
# COMPACT_ATOMS: atom_id res chain seq x y z
N MET A 1 14.61 -15.67 12.18
CA MET A 1 15.93 -16.13 11.72
C MET A 1 16.80 -14.91 11.44
N ARG A 2 18.10 -14.96 11.72
CA ARG A 2 19.00 -13.86 11.35
C ARG A 2 19.43 -13.97 9.88
N LEU A 3 19.07 -12.99 9.06
CA LEU A 3 19.45 -12.96 7.65
C LEU A 3 20.87 -12.40 7.47
N THR A 4 21.72 -13.21 6.89
CA THR A 4 23.07 -12.91 6.37
C THR A 4 23.20 -13.41 4.93
N ASP A 5 24.13 -12.89 4.14
CA ASP A 5 24.35 -13.34 2.75
C ASP A 5 24.55 -14.86 2.64
N VAL A 6 25.33 -15.45 3.56
CA VAL A 6 25.56 -16.90 3.60
C VAL A 6 24.24 -17.65 3.82
N THR A 7 23.44 -17.22 4.80
CA THR A 7 22.16 -17.87 5.08
C THR A 7 21.18 -17.72 3.94
N ILE A 8 21.11 -16.54 3.30
CA ILE A 8 20.22 -16.27 2.17
C ILE A 8 20.58 -17.13 0.97
N ARG A 9 21.88 -17.26 0.68
CA ARG A 9 22.38 -18.12 -0.39
C ARG A 9 21.98 -19.58 -0.15
N ALA A 10 22.10 -20.06 1.09
CA ALA A 10 21.74 -21.43 1.48
C ALA A 10 20.22 -21.72 1.53
N LEU A 11 19.35 -20.70 1.56
CA LEU A 11 17.89 -20.95 1.61
C LEU A 11 17.42 -21.74 0.38
N PRO A 12 16.65 -22.83 0.55
CA PRO A 12 16.10 -23.56 -0.56
C PRO A 12 15.01 -22.75 -1.27
N LEU A 13 14.93 -22.89 -2.59
CA LEU A 13 13.77 -22.44 -3.36
C LEU A 13 12.56 -23.31 -2.98
N ALA A 14 11.38 -22.69 -2.94
CA ALA A 14 10.16 -23.43 -2.62
C ALA A 14 9.72 -24.22 -3.86
N PRO A 15 9.58 -25.57 -3.79
CA PRO A 15 9.21 -26.37 -4.97
C PRO A 15 7.83 -25.98 -5.53
N THR A 16 6.90 -25.55 -4.67
CA THR A 16 5.61 -24.97 -5.05
C THR A 16 5.31 -23.73 -4.21
N GLY A 17 4.69 -22.73 -4.83
CA GLY A 17 4.29 -21.48 -4.17
C GLY A 17 5.46 -20.58 -3.75
N SER A 18 5.39 -20.03 -2.54
CA SER A 18 6.44 -19.17 -1.99
C SER A 18 6.56 -19.33 -0.48
N LYS A 19 7.80 -19.35 0.01
CA LYS A 19 8.12 -19.39 1.44
C LYS A 19 8.76 -18.09 1.86
N LYS A 20 8.32 -17.52 2.98
CA LYS A 20 8.80 -16.25 3.52
C LYS A 20 9.65 -16.52 4.75
N TYR A 21 10.84 -15.94 4.81
CA TYR A 21 11.75 -15.99 5.95
C TYR A 21 11.97 -14.58 6.47
N TRP A 22 11.66 -14.35 7.75
CA TRP A 22 11.73 -13.03 8.38
C TRP A 22 13.05 -12.83 9.12
N ASP A 23 13.60 -11.62 9.05
CA ASP A 23 14.84 -11.23 9.75
C ASP A 23 14.54 -10.84 11.20
N ASP A 24 15.23 -11.46 12.15
CA ASP A 24 15.06 -11.14 13.58
C ASP A 24 15.58 -9.73 13.91
N ARG A 25 16.57 -9.24 13.16
CA ARG A 25 17.18 -7.92 13.40
C ARG A 25 16.33 -6.76 12.92
N THR A 26 15.45 -7.00 11.96
CA THR A 26 14.64 -5.95 11.33
C THR A 26 13.21 -6.47 11.22
N PRO A 27 12.38 -6.32 12.26
CA PRO A 27 11.00 -6.80 12.25
C PRO A 27 10.23 -6.26 11.05
N GLY A 28 9.48 -7.14 10.39
CA GLY A 28 8.77 -6.80 9.15
C GLY A 28 9.62 -6.90 7.88
N PHE A 29 10.94 -6.99 7.96
CA PHE A 29 11.80 -7.27 6.79
C PHE A 29 12.09 -8.77 6.67
N GLY A 30 12.18 -9.26 5.43
CA GLY A 30 12.48 -10.65 5.16
C GLY A 30 12.82 -10.93 3.71
N ILE A 31 12.91 -12.21 3.39
CA ILE A 31 13.11 -12.71 2.03
C ILE A 31 12.03 -13.73 1.67
N ARG A 32 11.46 -13.59 0.49
CA ARG A 32 10.52 -14.51 -0.12
C ARG A 32 11.25 -15.37 -1.15
N CYS A 33 11.26 -16.68 -0.92
CA CYS A 33 11.78 -17.67 -1.85
C CYS A 33 10.61 -18.28 -2.62
N THR A 34 10.57 -18.07 -3.92
CA THR A 34 9.65 -18.74 -4.85
C THR A 34 10.35 -19.94 -5.47
N ALA A 35 9.69 -20.64 -6.39
CA ALA A 35 10.32 -21.69 -7.18
C ALA A 35 11.45 -21.19 -8.10
N LYS A 36 11.43 -19.90 -8.47
CA LYS A 36 12.36 -19.35 -9.47
C LYS A 36 13.37 -18.37 -8.89
N SER A 37 13.00 -17.62 -7.85
CA SER A 37 13.81 -16.50 -7.38
C SER A 37 13.63 -16.23 -5.89
N LYS A 38 14.61 -15.52 -5.35
CA LYS A 38 14.59 -14.97 -4.00
C LYS A 38 14.41 -13.46 -4.10
N SER A 39 13.49 -12.90 -3.33
CA SER A 39 13.22 -11.46 -3.35
C SER A 39 13.08 -10.92 -1.93
N PHE A 40 13.72 -9.80 -1.66
CA PHE A 40 13.56 -9.10 -0.40
C PHE A 40 12.17 -8.49 -0.32
N ILE A 41 11.57 -8.58 0.86
CA ILE A 41 10.21 -8.13 1.14
C ILE A 41 10.19 -7.36 2.45
N VAL A 42 9.28 -6.39 2.54
CA VAL A 42 8.94 -5.70 3.77
C VAL A 42 7.44 -5.76 4.00
N MET A 43 7.05 -6.01 5.24
CA MET A 43 5.68 -5.97 5.72
C MET A 43 5.54 -4.75 6.62
N PHE A 44 4.62 -3.84 6.30
CA PHE A 44 4.47 -2.56 6.98
C PHE A 44 3.00 -2.15 7.10
N GLY A 45 2.74 -1.14 7.95
CA GLY A 45 1.41 -0.57 8.19
C GLY A 45 0.47 -1.47 9.03
N LYS A 46 -0.67 -0.90 9.44
CA LYS A 46 -1.68 -1.61 10.25
C LYS A 46 -2.35 -2.77 9.52
N THR A 47 -2.53 -2.64 8.21
CA THR A 47 -3.12 -3.67 7.33
C THR A 47 -2.11 -4.72 6.87
N ARG A 48 -0.87 -4.69 7.40
CA ARG A 48 0.22 -5.65 7.10
C ARG A 48 0.45 -5.81 5.59
N GLN A 49 0.55 -4.69 4.89
CA GLN A 49 0.84 -4.68 3.45
C GLN A 49 2.25 -5.23 3.20
N LEU A 50 2.39 -6.02 2.13
CA LEU A 50 3.64 -6.65 1.76
C LEU A 50 4.18 -6.03 0.47
N GLN A 51 5.34 -5.39 0.54
CA GLN A 51 6.02 -4.79 -0.60
C GLN A 51 7.31 -5.55 -0.91
N THR A 52 7.60 -5.73 -2.20
CA THR A 52 8.85 -6.33 -2.67
C THR A 52 9.87 -5.22 -2.92
N LEU A 53 11.06 -5.36 -2.34
CA LEU A 53 12.14 -4.36 -2.43
C LEU A 53 13.06 -4.62 -3.61
N GLY A 54 13.20 -5.88 -4.02
CA GLY A 54 14.02 -6.28 -5.16
C GLY A 54 14.43 -7.75 -5.08
N ARG A 55 15.16 -8.21 -6.09
CA ARG A 55 15.60 -9.61 -6.21
C ARG A 55 17.02 -9.77 -5.67
N TYR A 56 17.29 -10.92 -5.06
CA TYR A 56 18.65 -11.34 -4.72
C TYR A 56 19.22 -12.16 -5.88
N PRO A 57 20.47 -11.95 -6.33
CA PRO A 57 21.49 -11.07 -5.76
C PRO A 57 21.54 -9.64 -6.35
N ASP A 58 20.61 -9.28 -7.25
CA ASP A 58 20.59 -7.96 -7.94
C ASP A 58 20.63 -6.77 -6.97
N ILE A 59 19.98 -6.90 -5.79
CA ILE A 59 20.14 -5.97 -4.68
C ILE A 59 20.83 -6.66 -3.50
N SER A 60 21.73 -5.94 -2.82
CA SER A 60 22.42 -6.47 -1.65
C SER A 60 21.51 -6.53 -0.42
N LEU A 61 21.82 -7.44 0.52
CA LEU A 61 21.13 -7.50 1.82
C LEU A 61 21.21 -6.16 2.57
N ARG A 62 22.33 -5.44 2.44
CA ARG A 62 22.54 -4.15 3.12
C ARG A 62 21.59 -3.09 2.57
N GLU A 63 21.52 -2.94 1.25
CA GLU A 63 20.63 -1.99 0.59
C GLU A 63 19.17 -2.33 0.85
N ALA A 64 18.80 -3.61 0.70
CA ALA A 64 17.45 -4.07 0.98
C ALA A 64 17.03 -3.76 2.44
N ARG A 65 17.93 -3.94 3.40
CA ARG A 65 17.66 -3.61 4.81
C ARG A 65 17.55 -2.10 5.05
N GLN A 66 18.35 -1.29 4.37
CA GLN A 66 18.22 0.18 4.46
C GLN A 66 16.88 0.65 3.91
N GLU A 67 16.47 0.14 2.75
CA GLU A 67 15.19 0.49 2.14
C GLU A 67 14.00 0.02 3.00
N ALA A 68 14.07 -1.20 3.54
CA ALA A 68 13.07 -1.69 4.48
C ALA A 68 12.90 -0.77 5.69
N LYS A 69 14.01 -0.28 6.27
CA LYS A 69 13.97 0.67 7.39
C LYS A 69 13.32 1.99 7.01
N ARG A 70 13.56 2.50 5.80
CA ARG A 70 12.89 3.71 5.30
C ARG A 70 11.38 3.50 5.22
N ILE A 71 10.93 2.39 4.64
CA ILE A 71 9.51 2.05 4.52
C ILE A 71 8.85 1.83 5.88
N LEU A 72 9.54 1.19 6.82
CA LEU A 72 9.02 0.99 8.18
C LEU A 72 8.95 2.29 9.01
N ALA A 73 9.88 3.22 8.76
CA ALA A 73 9.91 4.53 9.41
C ALA A 73 8.87 5.50 8.83
N LEU A 74 8.54 5.34 7.54
CA LEU A 74 7.39 6.01 6.95
C LEU A 74 6.15 5.55 7.72
N LYS A 75 5.62 6.43 8.59
CA LYS A 75 4.27 6.25 9.11
C LYS A 75 3.39 6.02 7.89
N PRO A 76 2.51 5.00 7.87
CA PRO A 76 1.57 4.89 6.78
C PRO A 76 0.94 6.25 6.67
N GLN A 77 1.13 6.92 5.53
CA GLN A 77 0.26 8.03 5.19
C GLN A 77 -1.10 7.39 5.37
N LYS A 78 -1.87 7.86 6.36
CA LYS A 78 -3.31 7.75 6.24
C LYS A 78 -3.50 8.34 4.85
N ASN A 79 -3.76 7.50 3.84
CA ASN A 79 -4.29 7.96 2.57
C ASN A 79 -5.23 9.04 2.99
N ARG A 80 -4.91 10.30 2.68
CA ARG A 80 -5.65 11.46 3.16
C ARG A 80 -7.06 11.09 2.79
N LEU A 81 -7.84 10.63 3.78
CA LEU A 81 -9.13 10.00 3.53
C LEU A 81 -9.91 11.24 3.22
N GLU A 82 -9.90 11.59 1.93
CA GLU A 82 -10.46 12.82 1.48
C GLU A 82 -11.87 12.79 2.02
N THR A 83 -12.23 13.86 2.72
CA THR A 83 -13.58 13.92 3.24
C THR A 83 -14.52 13.91 2.04
N THR A 84 -15.76 13.49 2.25
CA THR A 84 -16.76 13.48 1.19
C THR A 84 -16.77 14.81 0.43
N ARG A 85 -16.58 15.94 1.12
CA ARG A 85 -16.51 17.27 0.51
C ARG A 85 -15.29 17.48 -0.38
N ALA A 86 -14.11 16.98 0.02
CA ALA A 86 -12.90 17.07 -0.80
C ALA A 86 -13.05 16.21 -2.07
N ALA A 87 -13.57 15.00 -1.94
CA ALA A 87 -13.84 14.11 -3.08
C ALA A 87 -14.89 14.69 -4.04
N VAL A 88 -15.98 15.28 -3.51
CA VAL A 88 -17.00 15.95 -4.32
C VAL A 88 -16.41 17.13 -5.08
N ARG A 89 -15.55 17.94 -4.45
CA ARG A 89 -14.89 19.06 -5.13
C ARG A 89 -14.01 18.59 -6.29
N ALA A 90 -13.14 17.61 -6.05
CA ALA A 90 -12.26 17.06 -7.10
C ALA A 90 -13.07 16.47 -8.26
N TYR A 91 -14.20 15.80 -7.96
CA TYR A 91 -15.10 15.30 -8.98
C TYR A 91 -15.76 16.43 -9.78
N MET A 92 -16.19 17.51 -9.14
CA MET A 92 -16.82 18.64 -9.84
C MET A 92 -15.84 19.36 -10.77
N GLU A 93 -14.58 19.53 -10.37
CA GLU A 93 -13.53 20.11 -11.22
C GLU A 93 -13.33 19.30 -12.51
N ASP A 94 -13.34 17.96 -12.44
CA ASP A 94 -13.33 17.10 -13.64
C ASP A 94 -14.65 17.18 -14.41
N ALA A 95 -15.77 17.08 -13.71
CA ALA A 95 -17.10 17.00 -14.31
C ALA A 95 -17.45 18.27 -15.10
N GLU A 96 -17.03 19.44 -14.64
CA GLU A 96 -17.23 20.74 -15.32
C GLU A 96 -16.70 20.72 -16.76
N THR A 97 -15.63 19.98 -17.02
CA THR A 97 -15.03 19.87 -18.36
C THR A 97 -15.76 18.90 -19.29
N ARG A 98 -16.55 17.95 -18.74
CA ARG A 98 -17.16 16.85 -19.51
C ARG A 98 -18.67 16.91 -19.59
N LEU A 99 -19.35 17.54 -18.64
CA LEU A 99 -20.80 17.48 -18.50
C LEU A 99 -21.49 18.77 -18.95
N ARG A 100 -22.75 18.64 -19.39
CA ARG A 100 -23.59 19.80 -19.70
C ARG A 100 -23.97 20.52 -18.40
N HIS A 101 -24.20 21.84 -18.51
CA HIS A 101 -24.55 22.70 -17.39
C HIS A 101 -25.68 22.14 -16.49
N ASN A 102 -26.77 21.65 -17.08
CA ASN A 102 -27.90 21.11 -16.29
C ASN A 102 -27.51 19.83 -15.54
N THR A 103 -26.67 18.97 -16.13
CA THR A 103 -26.18 17.75 -15.47
C THR A 103 -25.27 18.11 -14.29
N LEU A 104 -24.39 19.09 -14.45
CA LEU A 104 -23.54 19.59 -13.37
C LEU A 104 -24.36 20.16 -12.23
N ARG A 105 -25.37 20.98 -12.55
CA ARG A 105 -26.26 21.57 -11.56
C ARG A 105 -26.97 20.51 -10.72
N GLU A 106 -27.53 19.48 -11.34
CA GLU A 106 -28.21 18.40 -10.62
C GLU A 106 -27.22 17.58 -9.79
N TYR A 107 -26.03 17.28 -10.32
CA TYR A 107 -25.01 16.53 -9.61
C TYR A 107 -24.52 17.28 -8.37
N THR A 108 -24.24 18.58 -8.50
CA THR A 108 -23.89 19.47 -7.39
C THR A 108 -24.98 19.49 -6.32
N ARG A 109 -26.26 19.59 -6.74
CA ARG A 109 -27.40 19.62 -5.82
C ARG A 109 -27.49 18.36 -4.95
N HIS A 110 -27.19 17.19 -5.50
CA HIS A 110 -27.30 15.93 -4.78
C HIS A 110 -26.03 15.58 -4.00
N LEU A 111 -24.85 15.80 -4.58
CA LEU A 111 -23.58 15.42 -3.97
C LEU A 111 -23.20 16.32 -2.78
N LEU A 112 -23.63 17.58 -2.76
CA LEU A 112 -23.43 18.47 -1.60
C LEU A 112 -24.30 18.12 -0.37
N LYS A 113 -25.31 17.26 -0.52
CA LYS A 113 -26.14 16.81 0.62
C LYS A 113 -25.43 15.79 1.50
N ALA A 114 -24.41 15.12 0.98
CA ALA A 114 -23.68 14.10 1.73
C ALA A 114 -22.92 14.74 2.91
N PRO A 115 -22.90 14.08 4.08
CA PRO A 115 -22.19 14.60 5.25
C PRO A 115 -20.68 14.62 5.02
N ASP A 116 -20.01 15.65 5.53
CA ASP A 116 -18.56 15.84 5.40
C ASP A 116 -17.82 14.95 6.41
N LYS A 117 -17.53 13.72 6.00
CA LYS A 117 -16.84 12.70 6.80
C LYS A 117 -15.77 12.01 5.93
N PRO A 118 -14.80 11.30 6.51
CA PRO A 118 -13.91 10.44 5.73
C PRO A 118 -14.72 9.44 4.88
N LEU A 119 -14.33 9.22 3.62
CA LEU A 119 -15.03 8.27 2.74
C LEU A 119 -15.13 6.86 3.34
N ASP A 120 -14.12 6.42 4.09
CA ASP A 120 -14.10 5.12 4.80
C ASP A 120 -15.14 5.03 5.92
N ALA A 121 -15.54 6.17 6.48
CA ALA A 121 -16.47 6.28 7.58
C ALA A 121 -17.92 6.51 7.10
N MET A 122 -18.15 6.63 5.78
CA MET A 122 -19.48 6.71 5.21
C MET A 122 -20.20 5.37 5.33
N THR A 123 -21.42 5.39 5.84
CA THR A 123 -22.28 4.22 5.92
C THR A 123 -23.51 4.38 5.02
N LYS A 124 -24.24 3.29 4.74
CA LYS A 124 -25.49 3.35 3.96
C LYS A 124 -26.54 4.30 4.57
N LYS A 125 -26.49 4.52 5.90
CA LYS A 125 -27.39 5.45 6.59
C LYS A 125 -27.10 6.91 6.27
N ASP A 126 -25.88 7.23 5.80
CA ASP A 126 -25.48 8.59 5.45
C ASP A 126 -25.84 8.98 4.00
N ILE A 127 -26.35 8.02 3.20
CA ILE A 127 -26.62 8.20 1.75
C ILE A 127 -28.14 8.24 1.44
N ASN A 128 -28.99 7.83 2.39
CA ASN A 128 -30.46 7.82 2.25
C ASN A 128 -31.11 9.08 2.79
#